data_AF-A0A5K0X220-F1
#
_entry.id   AF-A0A5K0X220-F1
#
_cell.length_a   1.000
_cell.length_b   1.000
_cell.length_c   1.000
_cell.angle_alpha   90.00
_cell.angle_beta   90.00
_cell.angle_gamma   90.00
#
_symmetry.space_group_name_H-M   'P 1'
#
loop_
_entity.id
_entity.type
_entity.pdbx_description
1 polymer ?
#
loop_
_entity_poly.entity_id
_entity_poly.type
_entity_poly.pdbx_seq_one_letter_code
_entity_poly.pdbx_strand_id
1 'polypeptide(L)' 'VPGAEGNFVFIKDAVYNKPDHSILPFPTFFTPPDEDPSMLEPMVADLGDVDPFMAE' A
#
# COMPACT_ATOMS: atom_id res chain seq x y z
N VAL A 1 -5.02 12.63 -3.25
CA VAL A 1 -4.84 13.09 -1.85
C VAL A 1 -5.02 14.60 -1.82
N PRO A 2 -5.71 15.18 -0.82
CA PRO A 2 -5.82 16.64 -0.70
C PRO A 2 -4.45 17.30 -0.48
N GLY A 3 -4.21 18.43 -1.13
CA GLY A 3 -2.95 19.18 -1.04
C GLY A 3 -2.38 19.57 -2.40
N ALA A 4 -1.37 20.43 -2.40
CA ALA A 4 -0.58 20.72 -3.58
C ALA A 4 0.55 19.68 -3.75
N GLU A 5 1.11 19.62 -4.94
CA GLU A 5 2.30 18.80 -5.20
C GLU A 5 3.44 19.19 -4.25
N GLY A 6 4.12 18.19 -3.67
CA GLY A 6 5.20 18.38 -2.70
C GLY A 6 4.76 18.52 -1.23
N ASN A 7 3.46 18.49 -0.94
CA ASN A 7 2.99 18.51 0.46
C ASN A 7 3.24 17.18 1.18
N PHE A 8 3.58 17.24 2.46
CA PHE A 8 3.55 16.08 3.34
C PHE A 8 2.10 15.63 3.59
N VAL A 9 1.88 14.32 3.52
CA VAL A 9 0.57 13.70 3.70
C VAL A 9 0.65 12.63 4.78
N PHE A 10 -0.41 12.49 5.56
CA PHE A 10 -0.53 11.43 6.57
C PHE A 10 -1.31 10.25 5.98
N ILE A 11 -0.74 9.06 6.05
CA ILE A 11 -1.33 7.82 5.52
C ILE A 11 -1.52 6.85 6.69
N LYS A 12 -2.69 6.21 6.75
CA LYS A 12 -3.03 5.17 7.72
C LYS A 12 -4.09 4.24 7.14
N ASP A 13 -4.19 3.04 7.70
CA ASP A 13 -5.25 2.11 7.34
C ASP A 13 -6.65 2.68 7.61
N ALA A 14 -7.59 2.25 6.78
CA ALA A 14 -9.00 2.60 6.91
C ALA A 14 -9.60 1.95 8.17
N VAL A 15 -10.44 2.71 8.88
CA VAL A 15 -11.03 2.25 10.16
C VAL A 15 -12.32 1.46 9.93
N TYR A 16 -13.15 1.92 8.98
CA TYR A 16 -14.47 1.34 8.72
C TYR A 16 -14.43 0.26 7.64
N ASN A 17 -13.63 0.45 6.60
CA ASN A 17 -13.35 -0.57 5.59
C ASN A 17 -11.94 -1.12 5.82
N LYS A 18 -11.76 -1.88 6.90
CA LYS A 18 -10.42 -2.38 7.27
C LYS A 18 -9.89 -3.33 6.20
N PRO A 19 -8.61 -3.20 5.82
CA PRO A 19 -7.98 -4.20 4.98
C PRO A 19 -7.95 -5.56 5.69
N ASP A 20 -7.83 -6.63 4.90
CA ASP A 20 -7.65 -7.96 5.47
C ASP A 20 -6.37 -7.98 6.33
N HIS A 21 -6.50 -8.36 7.59
CA HIS A 21 -5.40 -8.38 8.54
C HIS A 21 -4.38 -9.47 8.24
N SER A 22 -4.75 -10.48 7.47
CA SER A 22 -3.85 -11.60 7.13
C SER A 22 -2.68 -11.18 6.24
N ILE A 23 -2.87 -10.11 5.44
CA ILE A 23 -1.86 -9.58 4.51
C ILE A 23 -1.09 -8.39 5.08
N LEU A 24 -1.50 -7.85 6.23
CA LEU A 24 -0.89 -6.66 6.83
C LEU A 24 0.27 -7.06 7.73
N PRO A 25 1.44 -6.43 7.59
CA PRO A 25 2.55 -6.66 8.50
C PRO A 25 2.26 -6.04 9.88
N PHE A 26 2.47 -6.81 10.95
CA PHE A 26 2.26 -6.35 12.32
C PHE A 26 3.53 -6.51 13.16
N PRO A 27 3.95 -5.49 13.95
CA PRO A 27 3.40 -4.13 14.01
C PRO A 27 3.74 -3.25 12.79
N THR A 28 4.73 -3.68 12.01
CA THR A 28 5.19 -3.05 10.76
C THR A 28 6.01 -4.07 9.97
N PHE A 29 6.32 -3.78 8.71
CA PHE A 29 7.24 -4.60 7.92
C PHE A 29 8.68 -4.47 8.46
N PHE A 30 9.39 -5.59 8.54
CA PHE A 30 10.80 -5.66 8.85
C PHE A 30 11.54 -6.32 7.69
N THR A 31 12.56 -5.64 7.19
CA THR A 31 13.41 -6.17 6.13
C THR A 31 14.17 -7.41 6.62
N PRO A 32 14.08 -8.55 5.92
CA PRO A 32 14.95 -9.71 6.12
C PRO A 32 16.44 -9.32 6.06
N PRO A 33 17.30 -9.95 6.87
CA PRO A 33 18.72 -9.56 6.96
C PRO A 33 19.53 -9.83 5.68
N ASP A 34 19.03 -10.68 4.80
CA ASP A 34 19.62 -11.08 3.52
C ASP A 34 19.08 -10.29 2.32
N GLU A 35 18.09 -9.41 2.52
CA GLU A 35 17.50 -8.60 1.46
C GLU A 35 18.37 -7.37 1.15
N ASP A 36 18.90 -7.30 -0.06
CA ASP A 36 19.67 -6.15 -0.56
C ASP A 36 18.74 -5.14 -1.26
N PRO A 37 18.51 -3.95 -0.68
CA PRO A 37 17.60 -2.96 -1.24
C PRO A 37 18.05 -2.41 -2.60
N SER A 38 19.33 -2.54 -2.96
CA SER A 38 19.82 -2.11 -4.27
C SER A 38 19.45 -3.07 -5.41
N MET A 39 19.03 -4.28 -5.07
CA MET A 39 18.64 -5.34 -5.99
C MET A 39 17.12 -5.47 -6.12
N LEU A 40 16.35 -4.65 -5.41
CA LEU A 40 14.89 -4.68 -5.41
C LEU A 40 14.31 -3.86 -6.57
N GLU A 41 13.17 -4.32 -7.08
CA GLU A 41 12.35 -3.58 -8.03
C GLU A 41 11.12 -2.99 -7.33
N PRO A 42 10.55 -1.88 -7.83
CA PRO A 42 9.31 -1.34 -7.29
C PRO A 42 8.18 -2.36 -7.30
N MET A 43 7.52 -2.55 -6.16
CA MET A 43 6.31 -3.35 -6.10
C MET A 43 5.18 -2.66 -6.88
N VAL A 44 4.61 -3.36 -7.86
CA VAL A 44 3.45 -2.87 -8.62
C VAL A 44 2.20 -3.44 -7.98
N ALA A 45 1.30 -2.56 -7.55
CA ALA A 45 -0.01 -2.97 -7.04
C ALA A 45 -0.88 -3.44 -8.21
N ASP A 46 -1.58 -4.56 -8.01
CA ASP A 46 -2.62 -5.00 -8.94
C ASP A 46 -3.80 -4.02 -8.87
N LEU A 47 -4.16 -3.44 -10.01
CA LEU A 47 -5.29 -2.50 -10.12
C LEU A 47 -6.62 -3.21 -10.36
N GLY A 48 -6.59 -4.53 -10.58
CA GLY A 48 -7.73 -5.33 -10.99
C GLY A 48 -8.12 -5.11 -12.46
N ASP A 49 -8.91 -6.03 -13.00
CA ASP A 49 -9.33 -5.99 -14.40
C ASP A 49 -10.49 -4.99 -14.66
N VAL A 50 -11.25 -4.65 -13.62
CA VAL A 50 -12.48 -3.86 -13.71
C VAL A 50 -12.39 -2.67 -12.76
N ASP A 51 -12.67 -1.47 -13.28
CA ASP A 51 -12.79 -0.26 -12.45
C ASP A 51 -13.93 -0.46 -11.43
N PRO A 52 -13.68 -0.30 -10.11
CA PRO A 52 -14.69 -0.45 -9.06
C PRO A 52 -15.94 0.43 -9.23
N PHE A 53 -15.86 1.53 -10.01
CA PHE A 53 -16.99 2.41 -10.30
C PHE A 53 -17.74 2.06 -11.59
N MET A 54 -17.27 1.05 -12.33
CA MET A 54 -17.86 0.59 -13.59
C MET A 54 -18.51 -0.80 -13.45
N ALA A 55 -18.46 -1.41 -12.27
CA ALA A 55 -19.22 -2.61 -11.94
C ALA A 55 -20.68 -2.22 -11.64
N GLU A 56 -21.64 -2.79 -12.39
CA GLU A 56 -23.08 -2.61 -12.19
C GLU A 56 -23.59 -3.19 -10.85
#